data_AF-A9S7U6-F1
#
_entry.id   AF-A9S7U6-F1
#
_cell.length_a   1.000
_cell.length_b   1.000
_cell.length_c   1.000
_cell.angle_alpha   90.00
_cell.angle_beta   90.00
_cell.angle_gamma   90.00
#
_symmetry.space_group_name_H-M   'P 1'
#
loop_
_entity.id
_entity.type
_entity.pdbx_description
1 polymer ?
#
loop_
_entity_poly.entity_id
_entity_poly.type
_entity_poly.pdbx_seq_one_letter_code
_entity_poly.pdbx_strand_id
1 'polypeptide(L)'
;MGANLHRRLVVMFDGTWNEKDDWTNVARMYEAIDNGPVEDGVEQIVKYFPGVGTAFIGKILGGSFGYGLSDIIKQGYLWCSENYRDGDEIFVFGFSRGAYSARSFVSMLHEVGGVLKKPSEGHVTEALVEQAYKLYRNDMKPSHPVMKAFANEHCYPVRVKMLGVWDTVGALGVPDSAFKSNTWYGPALNLLSFTPLSRKNYMFHDQNLSCIVDEAYHALAIDEHREDFAPTLWDAMREENKVLEQCWFVGSHCNCGGGIEGDDLWQLAYEWMQEKAISNGLRYKWTYKAGEQWPHWRTQTEDSFRNMLGGAYAYWKGKEFSRTIGQSVGETLHWSVAARIQKNPNYQPKGLKITDPITNGKKWLIELPYKKPPVSKCSCQEEETTPVALHSESSSDSDKKNS
;
A
#
# COMPACT_ATOMS: atom_id res chain seq x y z
N MET A 1 -9.80 31.69 -21.13
CA MET A 1 -9.47 30.28 -20.85
C MET A 1 -8.30 30.30 -19.90
N GLY A 2 -8.54 30.10 -18.59
CA GLY A 2 -7.43 29.90 -17.66
C GLY A 2 -6.80 28.55 -17.98
N ALA A 3 -5.47 28.46 -18.03
CA ALA A 3 -4.81 27.16 -18.09
C ALA A 3 -5.35 26.33 -16.91
N ASN A 4 -5.85 25.11 -17.18
CA ASN A 4 -6.16 24.16 -16.12
C ASN A 4 -4.83 23.87 -15.42
N LEU A 5 -4.59 24.55 -14.29
CA LEU A 5 -3.47 24.26 -13.42
C LEU A 5 -3.76 22.90 -12.80
N HIS A 6 -2.93 21.91 -13.13
CA HIS A 6 -2.94 20.62 -12.46
C HIS A 6 -2.69 20.82 -10.96
N ARG A 7 -3.31 19.99 -10.13
CA ARG A 7 -3.10 19.98 -8.68
C ARG A 7 -2.59 18.62 -8.23
N ARG A 8 -2.21 18.50 -6.96
CA ARG A 8 -1.82 17.23 -6.34
C ARG A 8 -2.82 16.85 -5.26
N LEU A 9 -3.44 15.68 -5.43
CA LEU A 9 -4.28 15.05 -4.42
C LEU A 9 -3.41 14.05 -3.66
N VAL A 10 -3.25 14.25 -2.35
CA VAL A 10 -2.46 13.37 -1.50
C VAL A 10 -3.36 12.62 -0.53
N VAL A 11 -3.42 11.30 -0.67
CA VAL A 11 -4.28 10.41 0.12
C VAL A 11 -3.40 9.58 1.05
N MET A 12 -3.63 9.65 2.36
CA MET A 12 -2.74 9.06 3.36
C MET A 12 -3.52 8.17 4.33
N PHE A 13 -3.11 6.90 4.45
CA PHE A 13 -3.75 5.89 5.29
C PHE A 13 -2.80 5.44 6.41
N ASP A 14 -3.13 5.73 7.66
CA ASP A 14 -2.26 5.34 8.78
C ASP A 14 -2.52 3.90 9.28
N GLY A 15 -1.58 3.40 10.09
CA GLY A 15 -1.54 2.06 10.63
C GLY A 15 -2.60 1.75 11.70
N THR A 16 -2.72 0.46 12.00
CA THR A 16 -3.51 -0.12 13.10
C THR A 16 -3.58 0.66 14.40
N TRP A 17 -4.73 1.21 14.84
CA TRP A 17 -4.81 1.91 16.14
C TRP A 17 -3.96 3.18 16.22
N ASN A 18 -3.41 3.66 15.10
CA ASN A 18 -2.63 4.87 15.10
C ASN A 18 -3.48 6.12 14.86
N GLU A 19 -3.38 7.08 15.79
CA GLU A 19 -3.84 8.45 15.64
C GLU A 19 -2.67 9.36 15.24
N LYS A 20 -2.99 10.60 14.84
CA LYS A 20 -1.97 11.60 14.50
C LYS A 20 -0.96 11.78 15.64
N ASP A 21 -1.40 11.61 16.88
CA ASP A 21 -0.61 11.79 18.10
C ASP A 21 0.34 10.61 18.41
N ASP A 22 0.21 9.48 17.69
CA ASP A 22 1.15 8.37 17.82
C ASP A 22 2.45 8.62 17.04
N TRP A 23 2.51 9.70 16.25
CA TRP A 23 3.67 10.07 15.46
C TRP A 23 4.20 8.88 14.64
N THR A 24 3.39 8.43 13.69
CA THR A 24 3.85 7.55 12.60
C THR A 24 4.54 8.38 11.51
N ASN A 25 5.20 7.73 10.56
CA ASN A 25 5.74 8.39 9.38
C ASN A 25 4.65 8.95 8.47
N VAL A 26 3.45 8.36 8.47
CA VAL A 26 2.28 8.90 7.76
C VAL A 26 1.84 10.21 8.41
N ALA A 27 1.68 10.24 9.74
CA ALA A 27 1.29 11.44 10.49
C ALA A 27 2.35 12.55 10.38
N ARG A 28 3.65 12.22 10.51
CA ARG A 28 4.74 13.18 10.31
C ARG A 28 4.74 13.76 8.90
N MET A 29 4.52 12.91 7.89
CA MET A 29 4.49 13.34 6.50
C MET A 29 3.28 14.24 6.23
N TYR A 30 2.13 13.93 6.80
CA TYR A 30 0.94 14.76 6.72
C TYR A 30 1.18 16.18 7.26
N GLU A 31 1.85 16.31 8.41
CA GLU A 31 2.19 17.63 8.96
C GLU A 31 3.20 18.38 8.10
N ALA A 32 4.17 17.66 7.55
CA ALA A 32 5.28 18.23 6.81
C ALA A 32 4.91 18.64 5.37
N ILE A 33 3.86 18.07 4.76
CA ILE A 33 3.43 18.45 3.41
C ILE A 33 2.97 19.91 3.38
N ASP A 34 3.40 20.62 2.34
CA ASP A 34 2.98 21.98 2.09
C ASP A 34 1.64 22.03 1.36
N ASN A 35 0.60 22.42 2.10
CA ASN A 35 -0.73 22.73 1.60
C ASN A 35 -1.06 24.23 1.72
N GLY A 36 -0.03 25.07 1.86
CA GLY A 36 -0.14 26.52 1.97
C GLY A 36 -0.31 27.24 0.63
N PRO A 37 -0.17 28.58 0.62
CA PRO A 37 -0.29 29.40 -0.58
C PRO A 37 0.59 28.88 -1.73
N VAL A 38 0.01 28.88 -2.92
CA VAL A 38 0.59 28.23 -4.10
C VAL A 38 1.68 29.13 -4.73
N GLU A 39 2.93 28.97 -4.29
CA GLU A 39 4.07 29.73 -4.86
C GLU A 39 4.52 29.21 -6.23
N ASP A 40 4.41 27.90 -6.49
CA ASP A 40 4.85 27.22 -7.72
C ASP A 40 3.75 27.04 -8.78
N GLY A 41 2.54 27.55 -8.51
CA GLY A 41 1.36 27.39 -9.36
C GLY A 41 0.61 26.06 -9.25
N VAL A 42 1.07 25.09 -8.45
CA VAL A 42 0.42 23.77 -8.29
C VAL A 42 -0.20 23.62 -6.89
N GLU A 43 -1.53 23.64 -6.77
CA GLU A 43 -2.20 23.41 -5.49
C GLU A 43 -1.95 21.98 -4.98
N GLN A 44 -1.74 21.78 -3.67
CA GLN A 44 -1.68 20.46 -3.05
C GLN A 44 -2.77 20.34 -1.98
N ILE A 45 -3.67 19.38 -2.14
CA ILE A 45 -4.69 19.06 -1.15
C ILE A 45 -4.42 17.69 -0.56
N VAL A 46 -4.48 17.61 0.76
CA VAL A 46 -4.03 16.43 1.52
C VAL A 46 -5.17 15.92 2.37
N LYS A 47 -5.38 14.61 2.35
CA LYS A 47 -6.34 13.92 3.21
C LYS A 47 -5.65 12.81 3.98
N TYR A 48 -5.71 12.95 5.30
CA TYR A 48 -5.27 11.94 6.25
C TYR A 48 -6.46 11.12 6.74
N PHE A 49 -6.32 9.80 6.72
CA PHE A 49 -7.25 8.84 7.28
C PHE A 49 -6.57 8.10 8.45
N PRO A 50 -7.10 8.23 9.68
CA PRO A 50 -6.52 7.56 10.84
C PRO A 50 -6.69 6.04 10.76
N GLY A 51 -5.88 5.31 11.52
CA GLY A 51 -5.90 3.86 11.57
C GLY A 51 -7.26 3.24 11.87
N VAL A 52 -7.55 2.09 11.25
CA VAL A 52 -8.71 1.25 11.61
C VAL A 52 -8.64 0.95 13.11
N GLY A 53 -9.71 1.18 13.88
CA GLY A 53 -9.78 0.95 15.34
C GLY A 53 -9.89 2.21 16.21
N THR A 54 -9.37 3.36 15.77
CA THR A 54 -9.39 4.64 16.52
C THR A 54 -10.82 5.15 16.76
N ALA A 55 -11.67 5.12 15.73
CA ALA A 55 -13.10 5.42 15.88
C ALA A 55 -13.94 4.29 16.53
N PHE A 56 -13.38 3.08 16.66
CA PHE A 56 -14.10 1.91 17.16
C PHE A 56 -14.30 1.98 18.68
N ILE A 57 -13.43 2.66 19.43
CA ILE A 57 -13.59 2.87 20.88
C ILE A 57 -14.78 3.80 21.19
N GLY A 58 -15.06 4.79 20.32
CA GLY A 58 -16.17 5.73 20.51
C GLY A 58 -17.56 5.19 20.13
N LYS A 59 -17.64 4.08 19.38
CA LYS A 59 -18.89 3.51 18.83
C LYS A 59 -19.28 2.14 19.39
N ILE A 60 -18.78 1.74 20.57
CA ILE A 60 -19.16 0.48 21.25
C ILE A 60 -20.64 0.45 21.76
N LEU A 61 -21.48 1.40 21.36
CA LEU A 61 -22.93 1.37 21.60
C LEU A 61 -23.71 1.41 20.27
N GLY A 62 -23.69 0.31 19.52
CA GLY A 62 -24.54 0.14 18.33
C GLY A 62 -23.95 -0.82 17.30
N GLY A 63 -24.22 -2.12 17.49
CA GLY A 63 -23.58 -3.24 16.78
C GLY A 63 -23.29 -3.05 15.27
N SER A 64 -22.06 -3.37 14.89
CA SER A 64 -21.62 -3.64 13.50
C SER A 64 -20.15 -4.12 13.52
N PHE A 65 -19.92 -5.39 13.86
CA PHE A 65 -18.58 -6.00 13.87
C PHE A 65 -18.17 -6.42 12.45
N GLY A 66 -17.26 -5.64 11.84
CA GLY A 66 -16.72 -5.85 10.49
C GLY A 66 -16.35 -4.58 9.70
N TYR A 67 -16.69 -3.40 10.24
CA TYR A 67 -16.77 -2.10 9.56
C TYR A 67 -15.59 -1.16 9.84
N GLY A 68 -14.48 -1.29 9.12
CA GLY A 68 -13.38 -0.33 9.29
C GLY A 68 -12.48 -0.19 8.07
N LEU A 69 -11.98 -1.32 7.55
CA LEU A 69 -11.08 -1.32 6.40
C LEU A 69 -11.81 -1.02 5.08
N SER A 70 -13.01 -1.60 4.88
CA SER A 70 -13.85 -1.24 3.74
C SER A 70 -14.22 0.24 3.76
N ASP A 71 -14.50 0.77 4.95
CA ASP A 71 -15.00 2.14 5.11
C ASP A 71 -13.90 3.16 4.88
N ILE A 72 -12.67 2.91 5.35
CA ILE A 72 -11.55 3.82 5.08
C ILE A 72 -11.20 3.84 3.58
N ILE A 73 -11.26 2.69 2.89
CA ILE A 73 -11.05 2.61 1.44
C ILE A 73 -12.14 3.39 0.70
N LYS A 74 -13.43 3.16 1.04
CA LYS A 74 -14.56 3.88 0.46
C LYS A 74 -14.50 5.39 0.73
N GLN A 75 -14.12 5.81 1.92
CA GLN A 75 -13.95 7.23 2.26
C GLN A 75 -12.80 7.87 1.47
N GLY A 76 -11.69 7.16 1.30
CA GLY A 76 -10.60 7.58 0.41
C GLY A 76 -11.06 7.75 -1.03
N TYR A 77 -11.81 6.76 -1.55
CA TYR A 77 -12.39 6.78 -2.89
C TYR A 77 -13.39 7.91 -3.10
N LEU A 78 -14.28 8.13 -2.13
CA LEU A 78 -15.21 9.26 -2.12
C LEU A 78 -14.47 10.59 -2.14
N TRP A 79 -13.51 10.78 -1.21
CA TRP A 79 -12.77 12.04 -1.13
C TRP A 79 -11.99 12.32 -2.42
N CYS A 80 -11.33 11.30 -2.99
CA CYS A 80 -10.61 11.45 -4.24
C CYS A 80 -11.57 11.82 -5.39
N SER A 81 -12.70 11.13 -5.51
CA SER A 81 -13.71 11.41 -6.55
C SER A 81 -14.38 12.78 -6.39
N GLU A 82 -14.56 13.24 -5.17
CA GLU A 82 -15.07 14.58 -4.88
C GLU A 82 -14.09 15.70 -5.22
N ASN A 83 -12.80 15.41 -5.14
CA ASN A 83 -11.80 16.45 -5.25
C ASN A 83 -11.11 16.46 -6.61
N TYR A 84 -11.07 15.34 -7.33
CA TYR A 84 -10.33 15.23 -8.58
C TYR A 84 -10.86 16.16 -9.66
N ARG A 85 -9.93 16.82 -10.35
CA ARG A 85 -10.15 17.54 -11.61
C ARG A 85 -9.26 16.91 -12.68
N ASP A 86 -9.71 17.02 -13.92
CA ASP A 86 -8.93 16.51 -15.04
C ASP A 86 -7.52 17.12 -15.06
N GLY A 87 -6.51 16.25 -15.15
CA GLY A 87 -5.10 16.60 -15.07
C GLY A 87 -4.49 16.63 -13.66
N ASP A 88 -5.25 16.40 -12.59
CA ASP A 88 -4.68 16.30 -11.24
C ASP A 88 -3.78 15.07 -11.08
N GLU A 89 -2.68 15.22 -10.33
CA GLU A 89 -1.79 14.13 -9.94
C GLU A 89 -2.24 13.51 -8.61
N ILE A 90 -2.28 12.18 -8.51
CA ILE A 90 -2.65 11.47 -7.27
C ILE A 90 -1.42 10.86 -6.61
N PHE A 91 -1.20 11.18 -5.34
CA PHE A 91 -0.18 10.61 -4.47
C PHE A 91 -0.86 9.80 -3.37
N VAL A 92 -0.37 8.60 -3.10
CA VAL A 92 -0.96 7.72 -2.09
C VAL A 92 0.12 7.23 -1.14
N PHE A 93 -0.15 7.34 0.16
CA PHE A 93 0.76 6.88 1.20
C PHE A 93 0.07 5.98 2.21
N GLY A 94 0.80 5.03 2.80
CA GLY A 94 0.30 4.34 3.98
C GLY A 94 1.31 3.50 4.74
N PHE A 95 1.01 3.18 5.99
CA PHE A 95 1.85 2.37 6.87
C PHE A 95 1.10 1.14 7.39
N SER A 96 1.75 -0.03 7.44
CA SER A 96 1.18 -1.25 8.05
C SER A 96 -0.15 -1.68 7.40
N ARG A 97 -1.25 -1.74 8.15
CA ARG A 97 -2.61 -1.92 7.60
C ARG A 97 -3.10 -0.73 6.77
N GLY A 98 -2.62 0.47 7.07
CA GLY A 98 -2.81 1.65 6.24
C GLY A 98 -2.14 1.48 4.88
N ALA A 99 -0.97 0.84 4.80
CA ALA A 99 -0.34 0.48 3.53
C ALA A 99 -1.19 -0.54 2.74
N TYR A 100 -1.80 -1.52 3.41
CA TYR A 100 -2.79 -2.40 2.78
C TYR A 100 -3.99 -1.59 2.23
N SER A 101 -4.48 -0.63 3.00
CA SER A 101 -5.58 0.27 2.60
C SER A 101 -5.20 1.11 1.39
N ALA A 102 -4.01 1.71 1.40
CA ALA A 102 -3.44 2.48 0.30
C ALA A 102 -3.37 1.67 -1.00
N ARG A 103 -2.80 0.45 -0.92
CA ARG A 103 -2.73 -0.48 -2.06
C ARG A 103 -4.12 -0.88 -2.54
N SER A 104 -5.04 -1.19 -1.63
CA SER A 104 -6.43 -1.56 -1.98
C SER A 104 -7.21 -0.41 -2.59
N PHE A 105 -6.98 0.83 -2.12
CA PHE A 105 -7.54 2.04 -2.70
C PHE A 105 -7.05 2.25 -4.14
N VAL A 106 -5.75 2.07 -4.40
CA VAL A 106 -5.18 2.11 -5.75
C VAL A 106 -5.74 0.98 -6.63
N SER A 107 -5.88 -0.23 -6.09
CA SER A 107 -6.55 -1.33 -6.79
C SER A 107 -8.00 -0.97 -7.13
N MET A 108 -8.75 -0.36 -6.21
CA MET A 108 -10.13 0.07 -6.48
C MET A 108 -10.21 1.12 -7.59
N LEU A 109 -9.33 2.13 -7.59
CA LEU A 109 -9.22 3.11 -8.68
C LEU A 109 -8.97 2.42 -10.03
N HIS A 110 -8.07 1.43 -10.06
CA HIS A 110 -7.76 0.70 -11.28
C HIS A 110 -8.92 -0.19 -11.75
N GLU A 111 -9.45 -1.03 -10.86
CA GLU A 111 -10.42 -2.07 -11.20
C GLU A 111 -11.77 -1.47 -11.62
N VAL A 112 -12.22 -0.40 -10.95
CA VAL A 112 -13.49 0.27 -11.26
C VAL A 112 -13.39 1.18 -12.49
N GLY A 113 -12.18 1.56 -12.90
CA GLY A 113 -11.92 2.37 -14.09
C GLY A 113 -11.62 3.85 -13.82
N GLY A 114 -11.42 4.24 -12.55
CA GLY A 114 -10.89 5.54 -12.18
C GLY A 114 -11.60 6.15 -10.96
N VAL A 115 -11.74 7.47 -10.94
CA VAL A 115 -12.54 8.20 -9.94
C VAL A 115 -13.95 8.42 -10.45
N LEU A 116 -14.94 8.56 -9.55
CA LEU A 116 -16.32 8.82 -9.96
C LEU A 116 -16.48 10.23 -10.53
N LYS A 117 -17.22 10.35 -11.64
CA LYS A 117 -17.69 11.61 -12.19
C LYS A 117 -18.71 12.22 -11.23
N LYS A 118 -18.64 13.53 -11.05
CA LYS A 118 -19.69 14.26 -10.34
C LYS A 118 -20.96 14.26 -11.19
N PRO A 119 -22.09 13.74 -10.68
CA PRO A 119 -23.39 13.88 -11.35
C PRO A 119 -23.79 15.36 -11.42
N SER A 120 -24.87 15.66 -12.14
CA SER A 120 -25.41 17.02 -12.29
C SER A 120 -25.67 17.74 -10.95
N GLU A 121 -25.90 16.99 -9.87
CA GLU A 121 -26.08 17.48 -8.50
C GLU A 121 -24.77 17.96 -7.83
N GLY A 122 -23.64 17.87 -8.51
CA GLY A 122 -22.36 18.48 -8.12
C GLY A 122 -21.54 17.70 -7.09
N HIS A 123 -22.02 16.56 -6.61
CA HIS A 123 -21.36 15.73 -5.60
C HIS A 123 -21.57 14.23 -5.87
N VAL A 124 -20.56 13.43 -5.55
CA VAL A 124 -20.53 11.97 -5.59
C VAL A 124 -21.28 11.42 -4.37
N THR A 125 -22.26 10.56 -4.60
CA THR A 125 -23.06 9.99 -3.50
C THR A 125 -22.40 8.77 -2.88
N GLU A 126 -22.62 8.56 -1.58
CA GLU A 126 -22.18 7.34 -0.88
C GLU A 126 -22.77 6.07 -1.52
N ALA A 127 -23.98 6.15 -2.07
CA ALA A 127 -24.62 5.05 -2.78
C ALA A 127 -23.84 4.64 -4.04
N LEU A 128 -23.30 5.60 -4.79
CA LEU A 128 -22.49 5.31 -5.98
C LEU A 128 -21.11 4.75 -5.59
N VAL A 129 -20.52 5.24 -4.50
CA VAL A 129 -19.29 4.67 -3.93
C VAL A 129 -19.50 3.22 -3.49
N GLU A 130 -20.63 2.92 -2.84
CA GLU A 130 -20.96 1.54 -2.43
C GLU A 130 -21.16 0.62 -3.64
N GLN A 131 -21.75 1.11 -4.73
CA GLN A 131 -21.84 0.36 -5.99
C GLN A 131 -20.46 0.08 -6.58
N ALA A 132 -19.60 1.10 -6.69
CA ALA A 132 -18.22 0.96 -7.14
C ALA A 132 -17.44 -0.05 -6.27
N TYR A 133 -17.62 0.01 -4.95
CA TYR A 133 -16.94 -0.90 -4.02
C TYR A 133 -17.43 -2.35 -4.19
N LYS A 134 -18.74 -2.58 -4.42
CA LYS A 134 -19.27 -3.91 -4.74
C LYS A 134 -18.70 -4.44 -6.06
N LEU A 135 -18.50 -3.57 -7.05
CA LEU A 135 -17.86 -3.92 -8.31
C LEU A 135 -16.39 -4.33 -8.10
N TYR A 136 -15.63 -3.52 -7.36
CA TYR A 136 -14.26 -3.86 -6.98
C TYR A 136 -14.15 -5.22 -6.27
N ARG A 137 -15.15 -5.60 -5.48
CA ARG A 137 -15.13 -6.80 -4.63
C ARG A 137 -15.67 -8.08 -5.27
N ASN A 138 -16.18 -8.04 -6.51
CA ASN A 138 -16.91 -9.17 -7.10
C ASN A 138 -16.08 -10.06 -8.04
N ASP A 139 -14.75 -9.96 -7.99
CA ASP A 139 -13.77 -10.72 -8.79
C ASP A 139 -13.87 -10.56 -10.32
N MET A 140 -14.78 -9.71 -10.84
CA MET A 140 -14.83 -9.37 -12.25
C MET A 140 -13.61 -8.55 -12.65
N LYS A 141 -13.00 -8.91 -13.79
CA LYS A 141 -11.87 -8.17 -14.36
C LYS A 141 -12.34 -6.86 -15.01
N PRO A 142 -11.47 -5.84 -15.13
CA PRO A 142 -11.84 -4.57 -15.76
C PRO A 142 -12.29 -4.70 -17.21
N SER A 143 -11.90 -5.78 -17.89
CA SER A 143 -12.32 -6.11 -19.25
C SER A 143 -13.80 -6.54 -19.36
N HIS A 144 -14.42 -6.95 -18.24
CA HIS A 144 -15.79 -7.47 -18.24
C HIS A 144 -16.81 -6.39 -18.68
N PRO A 145 -17.83 -6.72 -19.49
CA PRO A 145 -18.77 -5.72 -20.03
C PRO A 145 -19.47 -4.85 -18.98
N VAL A 146 -19.83 -5.43 -17.82
CA VAL A 146 -20.43 -4.67 -16.71
C VAL A 146 -19.45 -3.67 -16.11
N MET A 147 -18.17 -4.04 -15.96
CA MET A 147 -17.13 -3.15 -15.44
C MET A 147 -16.87 -2.01 -16.44
N LYS A 148 -16.73 -2.34 -17.73
CA LYS A 148 -16.59 -1.35 -18.81
C LYS A 148 -17.77 -0.37 -18.88
N ALA A 149 -18.99 -0.88 -18.79
CA ALA A 149 -20.20 -0.04 -18.81
C ALA A 149 -20.22 0.93 -17.63
N PHE A 150 -19.97 0.44 -16.41
CA PHE A 150 -19.90 1.28 -15.22
C PHE A 150 -18.79 2.33 -15.33
N ALA A 151 -17.60 1.95 -15.78
CA ALA A 151 -16.47 2.86 -15.96
C ALA A 151 -16.79 3.97 -16.97
N ASN A 152 -17.32 3.60 -18.14
CA ASN A 152 -17.67 4.56 -19.21
C ASN A 152 -18.74 5.56 -18.76
N GLU A 153 -19.75 5.07 -18.03
CA GLU A 153 -20.84 5.91 -17.55
C GLU A 153 -20.38 6.82 -16.40
N HIS A 154 -19.75 6.23 -15.38
CA HIS A 154 -19.58 6.87 -14.08
C HIS A 154 -18.15 7.27 -13.72
N CYS A 155 -17.12 6.93 -14.49
CA CYS A 155 -15.73 7.16 -14.07
C CYS A 155 -14.92 8.07 -15.01
N TYR A 156 -13.99 8.83 -14.43
CA TYR A 156 -12.87 9.44 -15.14
C TYR A 156 -11.62 8.60 -14.90
N PRO A 157 -10.92 8.13 -15.95
CA PRO A 157 -9.69 7.37 -15.78
C PRO A 157 -8.61 8.25 -15.16
N VAL A 158 -7.82 7.68 -14.25
CA VAL A 158 -6.77 8.40 -13.52
C VAL A 158 -5.47 7.60 -13.50
N ARG A 159 -4.37 8.31 -13.23
CA ARG A 159 -3.09 7.70 -12.86
C ARG A 159 -2.70 8.09 -11.45
N VAL A 160 -1.96 7.21 -10.79
CA VAL A 160 -1.34 7.45 -9.49
C VAL A 160 0.12 7.78 -9.74
N LYS A 161 0.50 9.02 -9.48
CA LYS A 161 1.86 9.53 -9.67
C LYS A 161 2.86 8.78 -8.79
N MET A 162 2.50 8.57 -7.53
CA MET A 162 3.34 7.86 -6.58
C MET A 162 2.51 7.06 -5.58
N LEU A 163 2.91 5.82 -5.33
CA LEU A 163 2.44 4.99 -4.22
C LEU A 163 3.59 4.68 -3.28
N GLY A 164 3.61 5.33 -2.12
CA GLY A 164 4.64 5.14 -1.08
C GLY A 164 4.11 4.40 0.14
N VAL A 165 4.69 3.28 0.51
CA VAL A 165 4.22 2.49 1.66
C VAL A 165 5.34 2.12 2.62
N TRP A 166 5.03 2.13 3.92
CA TRP A 166 5.89 1.59 4.97
C TRP A 166 5.33 0.24 5.44
N ASP A 167 6.18 -0.78 5.36
CA ASP A 167 6.05 -2.12 5.90
C ASP A 167 4.64 -2.73 5.80
N THR A 168 4.12 -2.81 4.57
CA THR A 168 2.82 -3.45 4.28
C THR A 168 2.76 -4.85 4.91
N VAL A 169 1.82 -5.05 5.83
CA VAL A 169 1.49 -6.36 6.38
C VAL A 169 0.20 -6.87 5.75
N GLY A 170 0.23 -8.13 5.29
CA GLY A 170 -0.96 -8.80 4.79
C GLY A 170 -1.97 -8.99 5.93
N ALA A 171 -3.27 -9.05 5.61
CA ALA A 171 -4.36 -9.22 6.58
C ALA A 171 -4.39 -10.61 7.28
N LEU A 172 -3.23 -11.18 7.60
CA LEU A 172 -3.08 -12.43 8.34
C LEU A 172 -3.32 -12.16 9.83
N GLY A 173 -4.58 -12.33 10.23
CA GLY A 173 -4.98 -12.30 11.64
C GLY A 173 -4.36 -13.44 12.45
N VAL A 174 -4.23 -13.21 13.75
CA VAL A 174 -3.76 -14.17 14.77
C VAL A 174 -4.55 -15.51 14.67
N PRO A 175 -3.87 -16.70 14.68
CA PRO A 175 -4.53 -18.01 14.65
C PRO A 175 -5.54 -18.32 15.78
N ASP A 176 -6.65 -18.96 15.41
CA ASP A 176 -7.81 -19.35 16.25
C ASP A 176 -7.47 -20.13 17.55
N SER A 177 -6.28 -20.72 17.67
CA SER A 177 -5.84 -21.45 18.86
C SER A 177 -5.49 -20.53 20.05
N ALA A 178 -5.11 -19.28 19.81
CA ALA A 178 -4.88 -18.27 20.85
C ALA A 178 -6.18 -17.76 21.51
N PHE A 179 -7.35 -18.15 20.96
CA PHE A 179 -8.68 -17.69 21.39
C PHE A 179 -9.40 -18.68 22.30
N LYS A 180 -8.94 -19.94 22.35
CA LYS A 180 -9.52 -20.98 23.21
C LYS A 180 -8.97 -20.95 24.63
N SER A 181 -8.02 -20.07 24.95
CA SER A 181 -7.58 -19.88 26.33
C SER A 181 -8.48 -18.86 27.04
N ASN A 182 -9.11 -19.26 28.15
CA ASN A 182 -9.79 -18.37 29.12
C ASN A 182 -8.80 -17.45 29.87
N THR A 183 -7.77 -16.95 29.18
CA THR A 183 -6.77 -16.03 29.70
C THR A 183 -7.30 -14.61 29.68
N TRP A 184 -6.98 -13.81 30.71
CA TRP A 184 -7.53 -12.46 30.91
C TRP A 184 -7.21 -11.47 29.76
N TYR A 185 -6.25 -11.79 28.89
CA TYR A 185 -5.87 -11.00 27.70
C TYR A 185 -6.69 -11.31 26.43
N GLY A 186 -7.61 -12.29 26.47
CA GLY A 186 -8.45 -12.70 25.33
C GLY A 186 -9.19 -11.55 24.61
N PRO A 187 -9.70 -10.52 25.31
CA PRO A 187 -10.32 -9.36 24.67
C PRO A 187 -9.34 -8.50 23.85
N ALA A 188 -8.08 -8.39 24.26
CA ALA A 188 -7.05 -7.63 23.53
C ALA A 188 -6.60 -8.35 22.24
N LEU A 189 -6.63 -9.68 22.23
CA LEU A 189 -6.33 -10.50 21.06
C LEU A 189 -7.44 -10.46 20.00
N ASN A 190 -8.71 -10.31 20.42
CA ASN A 190 -9.84 -10.07 19.52
C ASN A 190 -9.67 -8.81 18.65
N LEU A 191 -8.94 -7.80 19.15
CA LEU A 191 -8.67 -6.54 18.45
C LEU A 191 -7.59 -6.65 17.36
N LEU A 192 -6.84 -7.76 17.34
CA LEU A 192 -5.85 -8.09 16.32
C LEU A 192 -6.39 -9.09 15.28
N SER A 193 -7.67 -9.46 15.39
CA SER A 193 -8.25 -10.57 14.65
C SER A 193 -9.03 -10.12 13.43
N PHE A 194 -8.59 -10.57 12.26
CA PHE A 194 -9.49 -10.84 11.15
C PHE A 194 -10.25 -12.12 11.51
N THR A 195 -11.57 -12.06 11.61
CA THR A 195 -12.38 -13.28 11.74
C THR A 195 -12.04 -14.25 10.60
N PRO A 196 -12.06 -15.59 10.81
CA PRO A 196 -11.70 -16.56 9.78
C PRO A 196 -12.50 -16.43 8.48
N LEU A 197 -13.75 -15.93 8.55
CA LEU A 197 -14.59 -15.63 7.38
C LEU A 197 -14.09 -14.43 6.54
N SER A 198 -13.29 -13.52 7.13
CA SER A 198 -12.69 -12.36 6.46
C SER A 198 -11.42 -12.71 5.69
N ARG A 199 -10.73 -13.82 5.98
CA ARG A 199 -9.43 -14.15 5.35
C ARG A 199 -9.53 -14.28 3.83
N LYS A 200 -10.61 -14.86 3.27
CA LYS A 200 -10.81 -14.92 1.80
C LYS A 200 -11.23 -13.59 1.19
N ASN A 201 -11.84 -12.70 1.97
CA ASN A 201 -12.39 -11.44 1.50
C ASN A 201 -11.39 -10.27 1.59
N TYR A 202 -10.21 -10.45 2.19
CA TYR A 202 -9.21 -9.38 2.34
C TYR A 202 -7.79 -9.85 1.98
N MET A 203 -7.67 -10.87 1.13
CA MET A 203 -6.43 -11.10 0.40
C MET A 203 -6.34 -10.10 -0.76
N PHE A 204 -5.14 -9.64 -1.08
CA PHE A 204 -4.92 -8.83 -2.28
C PHE A 204 -5.47 -9.59 -3.50
N HIS A 205 -6.34 -8.94 -4.27
CA HIS A 205 -6.83 -9.49 -5.54
C HIS A 205 -5.69 -9.69 -6.56
N ASP A 206 -4.63 -8.87 -6.43
CA ASP A 206 -3.41 -8.94 -7.22
C ASP A 206 -2.22 -8.46 -6.37
N GLN A 207 -1.14 -9.25 -6.29
CA GLN A 207 0.12 -8.85 -5.64
C GLN A 207 1.07 -8.14 -6.62
N ASN A 208 0.71 -8.03 -7.89
CA ASN A 208 1.42 -7.20 -8.86
C ASN A 208 1.12 -5.71 -8.64
N LEU A 209 2.05 -4.86 -9.05
CA LEU A 209 1.82 -3.43 -9.08
C LEU A 209 0.75 -3.09 -10.13
N SER A 210 -0.19 -2.21 -9.78
CA SER A 210 -1.23 -1.77 -10.72
C SER A 210 -0.62 -0.91 -11.84
N CYS A 211 -1.12 -1.05 -13.08
CA CYS A 211 -0.62 -0.33 -14.25
C CYS A 211 -0.92 1.18 -14.22
N ILE A 212 -1.84 1.62 -13.36
CA ILE A 212 -2.14 3.04 -13.18
C ILE A 212 -1.10 3.76 -12.33
N VAL A 213 -0.20 3.02 -11.68
CA VAL A 213 0.87 3.60 -10.83
C VAL A 213 2.08 3.93 -11.70
N ASP A 214 2.56 5.17 -11.62
CA ASP A 214 3.82 5.57 -12.25
C ASP A 214 5.02 5.05 -11.45
N GLU A 215 5.10 5.40 -10.17
CA GLU A 215 6.24 5.04 -9.31
C GLU A 215 5.77 4.48 -7.97
N ALA A 216 6.36 3.35 -7.55
CA ALA A 216 6.04 2.68 -6.30
C ALA A 216 7.28 2.50 -5.42
N TYR A 217 7.12 2.81 -4.14
CA TYR A 217 8.18 2.78 -3.14
C TYR A 217 7.69 2.07 -1.88
N HIS A 218 8.40 1.03 -1.44
CA HIS A 218 8.07 0.28 -0.23
C HIS A 218 9.27 0.26 0.73
N ALA A 219 9.15 0.94 1.87
CA ALA A 219 10.12 0.83 2.95
C ALA A 219 9.80 -0.41 3.81
N LEU A 220 10.77 -1.27 4.06
CA LEU A 220 10.58 -2.55 4.74
C LEU A 220 11.45 -2.67 5.99
N ALA A 221 10.90 -3.22 7.07
CA ALA A 221 11.66 -3.49 8.29
C ALA A 221 12.44 -4.82 8.16
N ILE A 222 13.77 -4.79 8.34
CA ILE A 222 14.60 -6.00 8.25
C ILE A 222 14.62 -6.82 9.55
N ASP A 223 14.46 -6.16 10.70
CA ASP A 223 14.56 -6.77 12.05
C ASP A 223 13.18 -7.07 12.66
N GLU A 224 12.14 -7.22 11.84
CA GLU A 224 10.82 -7.61 12.31
C GLU A 224 10.67 -9.13 12.28
N HIS A 225 10.46 -9.71 13.47
CA HIS A 225 10.53 -11.15 13.72
C HIS A 225 9.20 -11.80 14.11
N ARG A 226 8.09 -11.05 14.07
CA ARG A 226 6.74 -11.59 14.25
C ARG A 226 6.22 -12.12 12.91
N GLU A 227 5.83 -13.38 12.90
CA GLU A 227 5.28 -14.05 11.71
C GLU A 227 4.01 -13.36 11.20
N ASP A 228 3.16 -12.88 12.12
CA ASP A 228 1.92 -12.19 11.75
C ASP A 228 2.17 -10.79 11.15
N PHE A 229 3.43 -10.32 11.17
CA PHE A 229 3.91 -9.11 10.52
C PHE A 229 4.79 -9.45 9.30
N ALA A 230 4.61 -10.61 8.69
CA ALA A 230 5.26 -10.93 7.43
C ALA A 230 4.91 -9.86 6.37
N PRO A 231 5.91 -9.29 5.67
CA PRO A 231 5.66 -8.22 4.72
C PRO A 231 4.99 -8.77 3.47
N THR A 232 4.07 -8.01 2.89
CA THR A 232 3.54 -8.29 1.56
C THR A 232 4.29 -7.46 0.53
N LEU A 233 5.22 -8.10 -0.17
CA LEU A 233 5.97 -7.48 -1.27
C LEU A 233 5.10 -7.36 -2.54
N TRP A 234 5.58 -6.63 -3.53
CA TRP A 234 5.10 -6.72 -4.91
C TRP A 234 5.91 -7.76 -5.67
N ASP A 235 5.22 -8.63 -6.42
CA ASP A 235 5.87 -9.73 -7.15
C ASP A 235 6.29 -9.36 -8.57
N ALA A 236 5.64 -8.36 -9.18
CA ALA A 236 5.96 -7.89 -10.52
C ALA A 236 5.54 -6.43 -10.74
N MET A 237 6.15 -5.82 -11.77
CA MET A 237 5.73 -4.56 -12.38
C MET A 237 5.13 -4.82 -13.78
N ARG A 238 4.31 -3.89 -14.24
CA ARG A 238 3.71 -3.86 -15.58
C ARG A 238 4.46 -2.88 -16.49
N GLU A 239 4.20 -2.92 -17.79
CA GLU A 239 4.89 -2.08 -18.79
C GLU A 239 4.69 -0.58 -18.54
N GLU A 240 3.54 -0.22 -17.96
CA GLU A 240 3.17 1.16 -17.67
C GLU A 240 3.85 1.73 -16.41
N ASN A 241 4.44 0.86 -15.58
CA ASN A 241 5.14 1.29 -14.37
C ASN A 241 6.55 1.79 -14.74
N LYS A 242 6.95 2.92 -14.15
CA LYS A 242 8.27 3.52 -14.34
C LYS A 242 9.27 3.02 -13.31
N VAL A 243 8.85 2.97 -12.04
CA VAL A 243 9.72 2.61 -10.90
C VAL A 243 8.98 1.69 -9.93
N LEU A 244 9.69 0.66 -9.45
CA LEU A 244 9.33 -0.14 -8.30
C LEU A 244 10.59 -0.36 -7.45
N GLU A 245 10.61 0.21 -6.25
CA GLU A 245 11.71 0.05 -5.28
C GLU A 245 11.17 -0.43 -3.93
N GLN A 246 11.65 -1.58 -3.47
CA GLN A 246 11.30 -2.20 -2.19
C GLN A 246 12.55 -2.24 -1.29
N CYS A 247 12.75 -1.18 -0.51
CA CYS A 247 13.99 -0.91 0.21
C CYS A 247 13.94 -1.40 1.65
N TRP A 248 14.91 -2.22 2.05
CA TRP A 248 15.05 -2.77 3.40
C TRP A 248 15.83 -1.84 4.33
N PHE A 249 15.22 -1.48 5.45
CA PHE A 249 15.77 -0.61 6.49
C PHE A 249 16.07 -1.37 7.77
N VAL A 250 17.01 -0.83 8.53
CA VAL A 250 17.36 -1.33 9.86
C VAL A 250 16.21 -1.07 10.84
N GLY A 251 15.95 -1.97 11.78
CA GLY A 251 14.86 -1.84 12.75
C GLY A 251 13.65 -2.75 12.48
N SER A 252 12.75 -2.78 13.47
CA SER A 252 11.49 -3.53 13.45
C SER A 252 10.35 -2.73 12.77
N HIS A 253 9.13 -3.28 12.72
CA HIS A 253 7.98 -2.69 12.03
C HIS A 253 7.75 -1.20 12.36
N CYS A 254 7.70 -0.86 13.65
CA CYS A 254 7.47 0.51 14.10
C CYS A 254 8.74 1.37 14.11
N ASN A 255 9.94 0.77 14.06
CA ASN A 255 11.15 1.53 13.76
C ASN A 255 11.19 1.98 12.29
N CYS A 256 10.58 1.23 11.37
CA CYS A 256 10.47 1.63 9.96
C CYS A 256 9.31 2.61 9.73
N GLY A 257 8.16 2.37 10.38
CA GLY A 257 6.94 3.17 10.19
C GLY A 257 6.71 4.30 11.20
N GLY A 258 7.50 4.41 12.26
CA GLY A 258 7.23 5.30 13.40
C GLY A 258 6.24 4.69 14.40
N GLY A 259 5.83 5.48 15.41
CA GLY A 259 4.92 5.02 16.47
C GLY A 259 5.58 4.65 17.80
N ILE A 260 6.89 4.84 17.96
CA ILE A 260 7.64 4.55 19.19
C ILE A 260 8.17 5.85 19.79
N GLU A 261 7.87 6.09 21.07
CA GLU A 261 8.40 7.23 21.81
C GLU A 261 9.92 7.08 22.03
N GLY A 262 10.68 8.15 21.79
CA GLY A 262 12.13 8.17 21.96
C GLY A 262 12.92 7.42 20.88
N ASP A 263 12.26 6.78 19.91
CA ASP A 263 12.92 6.18 18.74
C ASP A 263 13.34 7.25 17.73
N ASP A 264 14.43 7.00 17.03
CA ASP A 264 14.94 7.82 15.93
C ASP A 264 15.20 7.03 14.64
N LEU A 265 15.02 5.70 14.65
CA LEU A 265 15.20 4.86 13.46
C LEU A 265 14.22 5.19 12.33
N TRP A 266 13.00 5.62 12.69
CA TRP A 266 11.96 6.01 11.74
C TRP A 266 12.42 7.11 10.78
N GLN A 267 13.40 7.94 11.17
CA GLN A 267 13.92 9.03 10.36
C GLN A 267 14.56 8.52 9.06
N LEU A 268 15.19 7.35 9.08
CA LEU A 268 15.87 6.77 7.92
C LEU A 268 14.88 6.45 6.80
N ALA A 269 13.81 5.71 7.14
CA ALA A 269 12.76 5.36 6.19
C ALA A 269 11.87 6.56 5.82
N TYR A 270 11.75 7.54 6.72
CA TYR A 270 11.02 8.77 6.47
C TYR A 270 11.75 9.66 5.45
N GLU A 271 13.04 9.96 5.68
CA GLU A 271 13.86 10.78 4.76
C GLU A 271 13.85 10.16 3.38
N TRP A 272 14.12 8.86 3.27
CA TRP A 272 14.11 8.17 1.99
C TRP A 272 12.78 8.34 1.26
N MET A 273 11.64 8.10 1.93
CA MET A 273 10.33 8.25 1.28
C MET A 273 10.06 9.72 0.89
N GLN A 274 10.47 10.67 1.74
CA GLN A 274 10.32 12.09 1.48
C GLN A 274 11.14 12.53 0.25
N GLU A 275 12.37 12.03 0.09
CA GLU A 275 13.19 12.29 -1.10
C GLU A 275 12.51 11.77 -2.38
N LYS A 276 11.91 10.57 -2.33
CA LYS A 276 11.16 10.02 -3.47
C LYS A 276 9.93 10.88 -3.80
N ALA A 277 9.20 11.33 -2.79
CA ALA A 277 8.04 12.20 -2.96
C ALA A 277 8.43 13.56 -3.55
N ILE A 278 9.51 14.18 -3.05
CA ILE A 278 10.05 15.44 -3.58
C ILE A 278 10.50 15.28 -5.03
N SER A 279 11.16 14.17 -5.36
CA SER A 279 11.58 13.89 -6.75
C SER A 279 10.41 13.74 -7.71
N ASN A 280 9.23 13.34 -7.19
CA ASN A 280 7.97 13.30 -7.93
C ASN A 280 7.19 14.63 -7.92
N GLY A 281 7.74 15.68 -7.32
CA GLY A 281 7.19 17.04 -7.30
C GLY A 281 6.38 17.39 -6.05
N LEU A 282 6.28 16.50 -5.05
CA LEU A 282 5.53 16.80 -3.84
C LEU A 282 6.28 17.83 -2.97
N ARG A 283 5.61 18.92 -2.61
CA ARG A 283 6.18 19.99 -1.76
C ARG A 283 5.98 19.73 -0.28
N TYR A 284 6.97 20.18 0.50
CA TYR A 284 7.02 20.08 1.95
C TYR A 284 7.35 21.43 2.57
N LYS A 285 6.76 21.72 3.72
CA LYS A 285 7.06 22.88 4.59
C LYS A 285 8.46 22.74 5.21
N TRP A 286 8.85 21.50 5.54
CA TRP A 286 10.17 21.16 6.03
C TRP A 286 10.58 19.75 5.62
N THR A 287 11.89 19.55 5.48
CA THR A 287 12.47 18.25 5.15
C THR A 287 13.23 17.71 6.36
N TYR A 288 13.09 16.42 6.62
CA TYR A 288 13.95 15.71 7.56
C TYR A 288 15.20 15.25 6.82
N LYS A 289 16.35 15.39 7.49
CA LYS A 289 17.61 14.84 7.01
C LYS A 289 18.14 13.89 8.07
N ALA A 290 18.03 12.58 7.84
CA ALA A 290 18.64 11.57 8.70
C ALA A 290 20.15 11.54 8.34
N GLY A 291 20.83 12.64 8.64
CA GLY A 291 22.20 12.89 8.20
C GLY A 291 23.22 12.00 8.90
N GLU A 292 24.43 11.92 8.32
CA GLU A 292 25.60 11.24 8.88
C GLU A 292 26.00 11.73 10.29
N GLN A 293 25.52 12.93 10.69
CA GLN A 293 25.83 13.58 11.96
C GLN A 293 25.18 12.90 13.17
N TRP A 294 24.07 12.19 12.96
CA TRP A 294 23.47 11.35 13.98
C TRP A 294 23.40 9.92 13.47
N PRO A 295 24.15 8.98 14.05
CA PRO A 295 24.18 7.61 13.55
C PRO A 295 22.91 6.87 14.01
N HIS A 296 21.73 7.27 13.52
CA HIS A 296 20.43 6.65 13.83
C HIS A 296 20.48 5.13 13.66
N TRP A 297 21.21 4.67 12.65
CA TRP A 297 21.50 3.25 12.43
C TRP A 297 22.20 2.56 13.61
N ARG A 298 22.61 3.23 14.69
CA ARG A 298 23.12 2.61 15.93
C ARG A 298 22.06 2.40 17.00
N THR A 299 20.92 3.08 16.90
CA THR A 299 19.84 3.02 17.89
C THR A 299 19.35 1.61 18.05
N GLN A 300 19.21 1.15 19.30
CA GLN A 300 18.80 -0.22 19.57
C GLN A 300 17.44 -0.50 18.92
N THR A 301 17.37 -1.58 18.13
CA THR A 301 16.11 -2.04 17.57
C THR A 301 15.18 -2.48 18.69
N GLU A 302 13.91 -2.09 18.60
CA GLU A 302 12.85 -2.59 19.47
C GLU A 302 12.67 -4.10 19.26
N ASP A 303 12.76 -4.91 20.33
CA ASP A 303 12.50 -6.36 20.25
C ASP A 303 10.99 -6.61 20.23
N SER A 304 10.38 -6.28 19.09
CA SER A 304 8.92 -6.36 18.90
C SER A 304 8.38 -7.78 19.11
N PHE A 305 9.20 -8.82 18.88
CA PHE A 305 8.81 -10.21 19.10
C PHE A 305 8.70 -10.53 20.60
N ARG A 306 9.70 -10.15 21.40
CA ARG A 306 9.71 -10.44 22.85
C ARG A 306 8.88 -9.46 23.66
N ASN A 307 8.72 -8.23 23.21
CA ASN A 307 8.00 -7.20 23.97
C ASN A 307 6.49 -7.21 23.71
N MET A 308 6.04 -7.75 22.57
CA MET A 308 4.62 -7.76 22.23
C MET A 308 3.77 -8.50 23.27
N LEU A 309 2.71 -7.81 23.71
CA LEU A 309 1.78 -8.29 24.76
C LEU A 309 2.50 -8.70 26.05
N GLY A 310 3.58 -7.99 26.41
CA GLY A 310 4.36 -8.29 27.61
C GLY A 310 5.06 -9.66 27.57
N GLY A 311 5.39 -10.15 26.37
CA GLY A 311 6.09 -11.43 26.17
C GLY A 311 5.20 -12.65 25.92
N ALA A 312 3.88 -12.50 26.05
CA ALA A 312 2.95 -13.59 25.75
C ALA A 312 3.04 -14.05 24.28
N TYR A 313 3.34 -13.12 23.35
CA TYR A 313 3.48 -13.43 21.94
C TYR A 313 4.64 -14.40 21.68
N ALA A 314 5.83 -14.08 22.20
CA ALA A 314 7.02 -14.92 22.05
C ALA A 314 6.83 -16.31 22.68
N TYR A 315 6.18 -16.37 23.85
CA TYR A 315 5.85 -17.63 24.52
C TYR A 315 4.97 -18.53 23.64
N TRP A 316 3.95 -17.96 22.98
CA TRP A 316 3.02 -18.71 22.15
C TRP A 316 3.60 -19.13 20.79
N LYS A 317 4.27 -18.21 20.08
CA LYS A 317 4.87 -18.52 18.77
C LYS A 317 6.12 -19.39 18.88
N GLY A 318 6.82 -19.35 20.02
CA GLY A 318 7.96 -20.20 20.35
C GLY A 318 9.25 -19.94 19.57
N LYS A 319 9.16 -19.39 18.36
CA LYS A 319 10.31 -19.05 17.52
C LYS A 319 10.12 -17.74 16.77
N GLU A 320 11.24 -17.07 16.53
CA GLU A 320 11.29 -15.88 15.69
C GLU A 320 11.10 -16.23 14.21
N PHE A 321 10.35 -15.39 13.51
CA PHE A 321 10.21 -15.42 12.06
C PHE A 321 11.39 -14.71 11.40
N SER A 322 11.86 -15.24 10.28
CA SER A 322 12.87 -14.62 9.44
C SER A 322 12.22 -14.15 8.15
N ARG A 323 12.35 -12.87 7.85
CA ARG A 323 11.87 -12.32 6.58
C ARG A 323 12.71 -12.86 5.42
N THR A 324 12.07 -13.03 4.29
CA THR A 324 12.74 -13.43 3.04
C THR A 324 13.19 -12.16 2.33
N ILE A 325 14.49 -12.06 2.04
CA ILE A 325 15.12 -10.87 1.46
C ILE A 325 15.84 -11.27 0.16
N GLY A 326 15.65 -10.47 -0.89
CA GLY A 326 16.29 -10.62 -2.20
C GLY A 326 15.71 -11.73 -3.07
N GLN A 327 14.41 -12.03 -2.92
CA GLN A 327 13.71 -13.05 -3.72
C GLN A 327 12.57 -12.50 -4.58
N SER A 328 12.26 -11.21 -4.45
CA SER A 328 11.22 -10.45 -5.11
C SER A 328 11.84 -9.35 -5.99
N VAL A 329 10.98 -8.59 -6.67
CA VAL A 329 11.38 -7.60 -7.69
C VAL A 329 11.66 -6.24 -7.08
N GLY A 330 12.65 -5.51 -7.60
CA GLY A 330 12.94 -4.15 -7.14
C GLY A 330 13.44 -4.06 -5.69
N GLU A 331 13.89 -5.17 -5.08
CA GLU A 331 14.42 -5.13 -3.71
C GLU A 331 15.78 -4.43 -3.65
N THR A 332 15.92 -3.47 -2.73
CA THR A 332 17.16 -2.75 -2.45
C THR A 332 17.46 -2.79 -0.96
N LEU A 333 18.71 -2.59 -0.57
CA LEU A 333 19.11 -2.51 0.84
C LEU A 333 19.57 -1.10 1.17
N HIS A 334 18.96 -0.50 2.20
CA HIS A 334 19.34 0.82 2.66
C HIS A 334 20.72 0.80 3.31
N TRP A 335 21.43 1.91 3.17
CA TRP A 335 22.80 2.08 3.67
C TRP A 335 22.96 1.81 5.16
N SER A 336 21.93 2.13 5.93
CA SER A 336 21.90 1.94 7.38
C SER A 336 22.11 0.49 7.79
N VAL A 337 21.64 -0.47 6.98
CA VAL A 337 21.79 -1.90 7.27
C VAL A 337 23.25 -2.31 7.10
N ALA A 338 23.86 -1.92 5.97
CA ALA A 338 25.27 -2.17 5.71
C ALA A 338 26.17 -1.50 6.76
N ALA A 339 25.87 -0.25 7.14
CA ALA A 339 26.58 0.46 8.19
C ALA A 339 26.49 -0.27 9.54
N ARG A 340 25.31 -0.76 9.92
CA ARG A 340 25.13 -1.52 11.17
C ARG A 340 25.87 -2.85 11.15
N ILE A 341 25.82 -3.61 10.07
CA ILE A 341 26.57 -4.88 9.92
C ILE A 341 28.07 -4.64 10.08
N GLN A 342 28.60 -3.62 9.40
CA GLN A 342 30.04 -3.35 9.43
C GLN A 342 30.54 -2.91 10.82
N LYS A 343 29.70 -2.17 11.58
CA LYS A 343 30.11 -1.53 12.84
C LYS A 343 29.65 -2.29 14.08
N ASN A 344 28.75 -3.26 13.95
CA ASN A 344 28.31 -4.14 15.01
C ASN A 344 28.45 -5.61 14.56
N PRO A 345 29.54 -6.30 14.94
CA PRO A 345 29.78 -7.70 14.56
C PRO A 345 28.68 -8.68 15.01
N ASN A 346 27.91 -8.31 16.03
CA ASN A 346 26.80 -9.13 16.55
C ASN A 346 25.49 -8.90 15.80
N TYR A 347 25.42 -7.90 14.92
CA TYR A 347 24.23 -7.62 14.14
C TYR A 347 24.25 -8.40 12.83
N GLN A 348 23.42 -9.45 12.77
CA GLN A 348 23.26 -10.31 11.60
C GLN A 348 21.76 -10.41 11.29
N PRO A 349 21.22 -9.59 10.35
CA PRO A 349 19.81 -9.64 10.00
C PRO A 349 19.40 -11.04 9.55
N LYS A 350 18.35 -11.57 10.16
CA LYS A 350 17.84 -12.89 9.80
C LYS A 350 17.26 -12.84 8.38
N GLY A 351 17.65 -13.80 7.55
CA GLY A 351 17.15 -13.93 6.18
C GLY A 351 17.95 -13.18 5.12
N LEU A 352 18.84 -12.26 5.54
CA LEU A 352 19.81 -11.66 4.63
C LEU A 352 20.97 -12.64 4.42
N LYS A 353 21.03 -13.27 3.24
CA LYS A 353 22.18 -14.06 2.82
C LYS A 353 23.19 -13.13 2.15
N ILE A 354 24.22 -12.74 2.89
CA ILE A 354 25.33 -11.95 2.35
C ILE A 354 26.21 -12.92 1.55
N THR A 355 26.03 -12.99 0.23
CA THR A 355 26.84 -13.87 -0.62
C THR A 355 28.08 -13.21 -1.24
N ASP A 356 28.31 -11.92 -0.99
CA ASP A 356 29.61 -11.26 -1.22
C ASP A 356 29.64 -9.91 -0.49
N PRO A 357 30.80 -9.45 0.05
CA PRO A 357 30.94 -8.10 0.56
C PRO A 357 31.08 -7.14 -0.62
N ILE A 358 29.97 -6.78 -1.26
CA ILE A 358 29.94 -5.85 -2.40
C ILE A 358 30.22 -4.43 -1.88
N THR A 359 31.50 -4.17 -1.66
CA THR A 359 32.10 -2.87 -1.39
C THR A 359 32.55 -2.27 -2.72
N ASN A 360 31.62 -2.00 -3.64
CA ASN A 360 31.95 -1.41 -4.93
C ASN A 360 32.13 0.12 -4.86
N GLY A 361 32.81 0.61 -3.80
CA GLY A 361 33.34 1.97 -3.69
C GLY A 361 32.35 3.14 -3.83
N LYS A 362 31.04 2.89 -3.94
CA LYS A 362 30.00 3.90 -4.08
C LYS A 362 29.04 3.81 -2.90
N LYS A 363 28.56 4.99 -2.47
CA LYS A 363 27.57 5.19 -1.39
C LYS A 363 26.54 4.05 -1.37
N TRP A 364 26.75 3.17 -0.40
CA TRP A 364 25.80 2.38 0.38
C TRP A 364 24.40 1.98 -0.15
N LEU A 365 24.20 1.87 -1.46
CA LEU A 365 23.08 1.14 -2.04
C LEU A 365 23.61 -0.24 -2.39
N ILE A 366 23.18 -1.26 -1.65
CA ILE A 366 23.38 -2.64 -2.08
C ILE A 366 22.13 -2.99 -2.89
N GLU A 367 22.26 -2.91 -4.21
CA GLU A 367 21.31 -3.53 -5.11
C GLU A 367 21.45 -5.05 -4.91
N LEU A 368 20.44 -5.69 -4.31
CA LEU A 368 20.32 -7.13 -4.34
C LEU A 368 20.24 -7.55 -5.81
N PRO A 369 20.83 -8.69 -6.22
CA PRO A 369 21.03 -9.05 -7.63
C PRO A 369 19.74 -8.84 -8.43
N TYR A 370 19.68 -7.70 -9.11
CA TYR A 370 18.49 -7.21 -9.78
C TYR A 370 18.20 -8.15 -10.94
N LYS A 371 17.17 -8.98 -10.78
CA LYS A 371 16.55 -9.65 -11.92
C LYS A 371 15.52 -8.68 -12.47
N LYS A 372 15.81 -8.11 -13.65
CA LYS A 372 14.80 -7.37 -14.42
C LYS A 372 13.53 -8.22 -14.46
N PRO A 373 12.41 -7.72 -13.92
CA PRO A 373 11.20 -8.53 -13.80
C PRO A 373 10.68 -8.90 -15.18
N PRO A 374 10.04 -10.07 -15.35
CA PRO A 374 9.20 -10.30 -16.51
C PRO A 374 8.10 -9.24 -16.47
N VAL A 375 8.14 -8.32 -17.43
CA VAL A 375 7.10 -7.32 -17.57
C VAL A 375 5.87 -8.03 -18.11
N SER A 376 4.79 -8.07 -17.34
CA SER A 376 3.52 -8.64 -17.79
C SER A 376 2.62 -7.54 -18.33
N LYS A 377 1.89 -7.85 -19.42
CA LYS A 377 0.88 -6.93 -19.95
C LYS A 377 -0.29 -6.81 -18.99
N CYS A 378 -0.97 -5.66 -19.01
CA CYS A 378 -2.24 -5.53 -18.32
C CYS A 378 -3.30 -6.43 -18.98
N SER A 379 -3.99 -7.26 -18.18
CA SER A 379 -5.14 -8.06 -18.63
C SER A 379 -6.30 -7.19 -19.15
N CYS A 380 -6.28 -5.89 -18.85
CA CYS A 380 -7.21 -4.90 -19.39
C CYS A 380 -7.04 -4.64 -20.90
N GLN A 381 -5.91 -5.06 -21.50
CA GLN A 381 -5.58 -4.83 -22.92
C GLN A 381 -5.69 -6.09 -23.81
N GLU A 382 -6.11 -7.24 -23.27
CA GLU A 382 -6.07 -8.52 -24.01
C GLU A 382 -7.27 -8.78 -24.95
N GLU A 383 -8.19 -7.84 -25.14
CA GLU A 383 -9.37 -8.01 -26.01
C GLU A 383 -9.45 -6.98 -27.15
N GLU A 384 -8.44 -6.94 -28.01
CA GLU A 384 -8.60 -6.46 -29.38
C GLU A 384 -7.76 -7.36 -30.28
N THR A 385 -8.32 -8.49 -30.74
CA THR A 385 -7.97 -9.20 -32.00
C THR A 385 -8.64 -10.58 -32.04
N THR A 386 -9.96 -10.60 -32.24
CA THR A 386 -10.55 -11.69 -33.02
C THR A 386 -11.43 -11.04 -34.09
N PRO A 387 -11.04 -11.11 -35.38
CA PRO A 387 -11.93 -10.69 -36.45
C PRO A 387 -13.12 -11.64 -36.45
N VAL A 388 -14.33 -11.09 -36.32
CA VAL A 388 -15.56 -11.84 -36.56
C VAL A 388 -15.53 -12.28 -38.01
N ALA A 389 -15.32 -13.58 -38.25
CA ALA A 389 -15.48 -14.18 -39.56
C ALA A 389 -16.97 -14.09 -39.95
N LEU A 390 -17.28 -13.16 -40.84
CA LEU A 390 -18.54 -13.14 -41.57
C LEU A 390 -18.61 -14.38 -42.46
N HIS A 391 -19.27 -15.44 -42.00
CA HIS A 391 -19.71 -16.51 -42.88
C HIS A 391 -20.92 -16.01 -43.68
N SER A 392 -20.66 -15.59 -44.91
CA SER A 392 -21.63 -15.61 -45.98
C SER A 392 -21.86 -17.05 -46.40
N GLU A 393 -23.03 -17.62 -46.11
CA GLU A 393 -23.49 -18.82 -46.80
C GLU A 393 -24.61 -18.47 -47.77
N SER A 394 -24.28 -18.76 -49.03
CA SER A 394 -25.05 -18.64 -50.25
C SER A 394 -26.21 -19.62 -50.30
N SER A 395 -27.30 -19.16 -50.89
CA SER A 395 -28.41 -19.95 -51.41
C SER A 395 -27.97 -21.07 -52.37
N SER A 396 -28.54 -22.27 -52.19
CA SER A 396 -28.81 -23.20 -53.30
C SER A 396 -29.99 -24.11 -52.98
N ASP A 397 -31.04 -23.98 -53.80
CA ASP A 397 -32.17 -24.90 -53.96
C ASP A 397 -31.76 -26.37 -54.17
N SER A 398 -32.57 -27.30 -53.64
CA SER A 398 -33.29 -28.30 -54.46
C SER A 398 -34.06 -29.34 -53.61
N ASP A 399 -35.39 -29.26 -53.64
CA ASP A 399 -36.32 -30.32 -54.09
C ASP A 399 -36.00 -31.82 -53.83
N LYS A 400 -36.82 -32.49 -52.98
CA LYS A 400 -37.78 -33.59 -53.34
C LYS A 400 -38.07 -34.63 -52.24
N LYS A 401 -39.39 -34.83 -52.06
CA LYS A 401 -40.18 -36.10 -51.96
C LYS A 401 -40.20 -36.95 -50.67
N ASN A 402 -41.46 -37.11 -50.22
CA ASN A 402 -42.17 -38.34 -49.80
C ASN A 402 -41.61 -39.17 -48.63
N SER A 403 -42.33 -39.14 -47.51
CA SER A 403 -43.31 -40.17 -47.12
C SER A 403 -44.05 -39.77 -45.86
#